data_AF-A0AA36MCY4-F1
#
_entry.id   AF-A0AA36MCY4-F1
#
_cell.length_a   1.000
_cell.length_b   1.000
_cell.length_c   1.000
_cell.angle_alpha   90.00
_cell.angle_beta   90.00
_cell.angle_gamma   90.00
#
_symmetry.space_group_name_H-M   'P 1'
#
loop_
_entity.id
_entity.type
_entity.pdbx_description
1 polymer ?
#
loop_
_entity_poly.entity_id
_entity_poly.type
_entity_poly.pdbx_seq_one_letter_code
_entity_poly.pdbx_strand_id
1 'polypeptide(L)'
;MSDRVSFDLCYVILFLASLRLISNRYSPARLTSRNLKTEFHFFSTICCGVMKPADVRRHTVESLKVAPLGDGHHGRDFYKYFFASHPEHRHFYKGAENYTGDDVAKSERFDKLGDAILLFVHVLANVCENESVYRAFVRRVMYEHFDRSIDPELWKPFWDYWMGFLKSKGAVLTAEQKQAWKEFGTVFNAECQAYLTRMERPHA
;
A
#
# COMPACT_ATOMS: atom_id res chain seq x y z
N MET A 1 17.17 23.28 13.59
CA MET A 1 18.25 22.91 12.64
C MET A 1 18.34 21.40 12.66
N SER A 2 17.74 20.59 11.78
CA SER A 2 17.16 20.76 10.46
C SER A 2 15.96 19.82 10.38
N ASP A 3 14.76 20.39 10.27
CA ASP A 3 13.52 19.66 10.02
C ASP A 3 13.57 19.12 8.60
N ARG A 4 13.79 17.80 8.45
CA ARG A 4 13.56 17.14 7.17
C ARG A 4 12.05 16.96 6.97
N VAL A 5 11.40 18.08 6.65
CA VAL A 5 10.17 18.10 5.86
C VAL A 5 10.55 17.63 4.44
N SER A 6 10.83 16.33 4.29
CA SER A 6 11.15 15.71 3.00
C SER A 6 9.94 14.94 2.50
N PHE A 7 8.87 15.66 2.18
CA PHE A 7 7.76 15.13 1.40
C PHE A 7 7.33 16.07 0.24
N ASP A 8 7.84 17.30 0.19
CA ASP A 8 7.41 18.32 -0.81
C ASP A 8 8.29 18.50 -2.06
N LEU A 9 9.28 17.62 -2.31
CA LEU A 9 10.09 17.69 -3.56
C LEU A 9 10.20 16.38 -4.35
N CYS A 10 9.71 15.26 -3.82
CA CYS A 10 9.82 13.97 -4.51
C CYS A 10 8.80 13.81 -5.65
N TYR A 11 7.62 14.42 -5.58
CA TYR A 11 6.58 14.21 -6.60
C TYR A 11 6.83 14.95 -7.91
N VAL A 12 7.54 16.09 -7.91
CA VAL A 12 7.86 16.84 -9.14
C VAL A 12 9.21 16.41 -9.75
N ILE A 13 10.16 15.94 -8.93
CA ILE A 13 11.47 15.48 -9.44
C ILE A 13 11.40 14.06 -10.04
N LEU A 14 10.47 13.21 -9.61
CA LEU A 14 10.32 11.84 -10.15
C LEU A 14 9.73 11.79 -11.56
N PHE A 15 9.03 12.85 -12.02
CA PHE A 15 8.56 12.91 -13.40
C PHE A 15 9.66 13.31 -14.39
N LEU A 16 10.73 13.99 -13.94
CA LEU A 16 11.87 14.38 -14.79
C LEU A 16 13.09 13.45 -14.65
N ALA A 17 13.24 12.73 -13.53
CA ALA A 17 14.33 11.76 -13.35
C ALA A 17 14.08 10.41 -14.04
N SER A 18 12.81 10.06 -14.31
CA SER A 18 12.45 8.77 -14.90
C SER A 18 12.82 8.63 -16.39
N LEU A 19 13.05 9.73 -17.12
CA LEU A 19 13.51 9.69 -18.51
C LEU A 19 15.03 9.54 -18.65
N ARG A 20 15.82 9.77 -17.59
CA ARG A 20 17.29 9.66 -17.65
C ARG A 20 17.84 8.32 -17.17
N LEU A 21 17.06 7.55 -16.40
CA LEU A 21 17.46 6.23 -15.89
C LEU A 21 17.08 5.05 -16.79
N ILE A 22 16.22 5.27 -17.79
CA ILE A 22 15.88 4.23 -18.79
C ILE A 22 16.98 4.11 -19.85
N SER A 23 17.83 5.12 -20.05
CA SER A 23 18.87 5.10 -21.08
C SER A 23 20.17 4.39 -20.69
N ASN A 24 20.43 4.10 -19.40
CA ASN A 24 21.78 3.71 -18.95
C ASN A 24 21.88 2.32 -18.29
N ARG A 25 20.84 1.48 -18.40
CA ARG A 25 20.85 0.11 -17.82
C ARG A 25 20.48 -1.01 -18.78
N TYR A 26 20.51 -0.77 -20.10
CA TYR A 26 20.51 -1.85 -21.07
C TYR A 26 21.92 -2.07 -21.60
N SER A 27 22.65 -3.01 -20.97
CA SER A 27 23.72 -3.76 -21.62
C SER A 27 23.31 -5.23 -21.66
N PRO A 28 23.34 -5.92 -22.82
CA PRO A 28 22.61 -7.16 -23.02
C PRO A 28 23.43 -8.37 -22.55
N ALA A 29 23.24 -8.79 -21.30
CA ALA A 29 23.73 -10.08 -20.82
C ALA A 29 22.62 -11.14 -20.88
N ARG A 30 22.53 -11.79 -22.04
CA ARG A 30 22.13 -13.18 -22.30
C ARG A 30 21.24 -13.87 -21.24
N LEU A 31 19.92 -13.66 -21.32
CA LEU A 31 18.92 -14.53 -20.70
C LEU A 31 18.69 -15.76 -21.59
N THR A 32 19.00 -16.96 -21.10
CA THR A 32 18.64 -18.21 -21.78
C THR A 32 17.16 -18.51 -21.56
N SER A 33 16.44 -18.82 -22.64
CA SER A 33 14.98 -18.88 -22.72
C SER A 33 14.29 -20.05 -21.98
N ARG A 34 15.03 -20.83 -21.18
CA ARG A 34 14.53 -22.09 -20.62
C ARG A 34 13.85 -21.97 -19.24
N ASN A 35 14.06 -20.90 -18.48
CA ASN A 35 13.47 -20.74 -17.13
C ASN A 35 12.21 -19.87 -17.05
N LEU A 36 11.84 -19.15 -18.11
CA LEU A 36 10.68 -18.25 -18.07
C LEU A 36 9.33 -18.97 -18.01
N LYS A 37 9.22 -20.18 -18.56
CA LYS A 37 7.93 -20.91 -18.63
C LYS A 37 7.53 -21.55 -17.31
N THR A 38 8.50 -22.01 -16.53
CA THR A 38 8.24 -22.71 -15.26
C THR A 38 7.87 -21.72 -14.16
N GLU A 39 8.50 -20.54 -14.11
CA GLU A 39 8.10 -19.48 -13.17
C GLU A 39 6.75 -18.85 -13.55
N PHE A 40 6.43 -18.70 -14.84
CA PHE A 40 5.12 -18.21 -15.27
C PHE A 40 3.98 -19.14 -14.83
N HIS A 41 4.20 -20.46 -14.87
CA HIS A 41 3.19 -21.42 -14.42
C HIS A 41 3.05 -21.49 -12.90
N PHE A 42 4.14 -21.33 -12.15
CA PHE A 42 4.08 -21.34 -10.68
C PHE A 42 3.42 -20.06 -10.11
N PHE A 43 3.64 -18.90 -10.73
CA PHE A 43 2.96 -17.66 -10.35
C PHE A 43 1.48 -17.62 -10.78
N SER A 44 1.10 -18.28 -11.89
CA SER A 44 -0.28 -18.32 -12.35
C SER A 44 -1.23 -19.07 -11.41
N THR A 45 -0.73 -20.00 -10.59
CA THR A 45 -1.58 -20.81 -9.70
C THR A 45 -1.99 -20.08 -8.41
N ILE A 46 -1.28 -19.03 -7.99
CA ILE A 46 -1.60 -18.26 -6.77
C ILE A 46 -2.69 -17.19 -7.04
N CYS A 47 -2.95 -16.85 -8.31
CA CYS A 47 -3.88 -15.77 -8.67
C CYS A 47 -5.36 -16.21 -8.85
N CYS A 48 -5.73 -17.45 -8.53
CA CYS A 48 -7.15 -17.83 -8.48
C CYS A 48 -7.79 -17.30 -7.19
N GLY A 49 -7.94 -15.98 -7.13
CA GLY A 49 -8.90 -15.34 -6.25
C GLY A 49 -10.29 -15.96 -6.42
N VAL A 50 -11.05 -16.03 -5.34
CA VAL A 50 -12.44 -16.51 -5.38
C VAL A 50 -13.30 -15.52 -6.20
N MET A 51 -12.86 -14.26 -6.27
CA MET A 51 -13.51 -13.19 -7.01
C MET A 51 -12.73 -12.85 -8.30
N LYS A 52 -13.46 -12.36 -9.31
CA LYS A 52 -12.80 -11.80 -10.49
C LYS A 52 -12.15 -10.46 -10.12
N PRO A 53 -11.01 -10.07 -10.73
CA PRO A 53 -10.37 -8.79 -10.44
C PRO A 53 -11.32 -7.59 -10.59
N ALA A 54 -12.25 -7.62 -11.55
CA ALA A 54 -13.25 -6.58 -11.74
C ALA A 54 -14.26 -6.50 -10.59
N ASP A 55 -14.62 -7.63 -9.98
CA ASP A 55 -15.47 -7.66 -8.80
C ASP A 55 -14.70 -7.17 -7.56
N VAL A 56 -13.43 -7.55 -7.41
CA VAL A 56 -12.55 -7.02 -6.36
C VAL A 56 -12.47 -5.50 -6.44
N ARG A 57 -12.20 -4.94 -7.63
CA ARG A 57 -12.20 -3.49 -7.85
C ARG A 57 -13.53 -2.87 -7.50
N ARG A 58 -14.64 -3.37 -8.08
CA ARG A 58 -15.98 -2.83 -7.86
C ARG A 58 -16.32 -2.76 -6.37
N HIS A 59 -16.11 -3.85 -5.63
CA HIS A 59 -16.45 -3.92 -4.21
C HIS A 59 -15.53 -3.07 -3.32
N THR A 60 -14.21 -3.07 -3.58
CA THR A 60 -13.27 -2.24 -2.81
C THR A 60 -13.51 -0.76 -3.06
N VAL A 61 -13.62 -0.31 -4.32
CA VAL A 61 -13.91 1.08 -4.67
C VAL A 61 -15.25 1.55 -4.10
N GLU A 62 -16.31 0.73 -4.17
CA GLU A 62 -17.61 1.07 -3.58
C GLU A 62 -17.48 1.33 -2.07
N SER A 63 -16.71 0.50 -1.37
CA SER A 63 -16.52 0.66 0.08
C SER A 63 -15.72 1.91 0.46
N LEU A 64 -14.94 2.49 -0.46
CA LEU A 64 -14.14 3.70 -0.23
C LEU A 64 -14.97 4.99 -0.25
N LYS A 65 -16.26 4.94 -0.61
CA LYS A 65 -17.14 6.12 -0.62
C LYS A 65 -17.31 6.81 0.74
N VAL A 66 -17.07 6.09 1.84
CA VAL A 66 -17.08 6.68 3.20
C VAL A 66 -15.80 7.46 3.57
N ALA A 67 -14.78 7.35 2.71
CA ALA A 67 -13.49 8.01 2.84
C ALA A 67 -13.02 8.53 1.47
N PRO A 68 -13.73 9.52 0.88
CA PRO A 68 -13.37 10.13 -0.40
C PRO A 68 -12.02 10.86 -0.34
N LEU A 69 -11.38 11.03 -1.50
CA LEU A 69 -10.17 11.83 -1.65
C LEU A 69 -10.49 13.33 -1.70
N GLY A 70 -9.58 14.16 -1.20
CA GLY A 70 -9.59 15.61 -1.38
C GLY A 70 -10.66 16.38 -0.58
N ASP A 71 -11.55 15.67 0.11
CA ASP A 71 -12.52 16.24 1.03
C ASP A 71 -12.20 15.83 2.47
N GLY A 72 -12.31 16.79 3.39
CA GLY A 72 -12.10 16.58 4.83
C GLY A 72 -10.72 16.00 5.21
N HIS A 73 -10.70 15.39 6.40
CA HIS A 73 -9.49 14.81 7.01
C HIS A 73 -9.57 13.28 7.08
N HIS A 74 -10.17 12.63 6.08
CA HIS A 74 -10.42 11.18 6.09
C HIS A 74 -9.13 10.37 6.26
N GLY A 75 -8.04 10.79 5.62
CA GLY A 75 -6.74 10.15 5.78
C GLY A 75 -6.17 10.31 7.19
N ARG A 76 -6.32 11.48 7.81
CA ARG A 76 -5.92 11.70 9.21
C ARG A 76 -6.78 10.87 10.17
N ASP A 77 -8.08 10.76 9.90
CA ASP A 77 -9.00 9.93 10.69
C ASP A 77 -8.56 8.46 10.70
N PHE A 78 -7.95 7.95 9.62
CA PHE A 78 -7.33 6.63 9.62
C PHE A 78 -6.26 6.52 10.71
N TYR A 79 -5.35 7.50 10.82
CA TYR A 79 -4.32 7.47 11.86
C TYR A 79 -4.90 7.63 13.27
N LYS A 80 -5.96 8.42 13.44
CA LYS A 80 -6.68 8.51 14.73
C LYS A 80 -7.23 7.15 15.14
N TYR A 81 -7.92 6.48 14.21
CA TYR A 81 -8.43 5.12 14.42
C TYR A 81 -7.29 4.13 14.70
N PHE A 82 -6.25 4.17 13.88
CA PHE A 82 -5.14 3.21 13.93
C PHE A 82 -4.35 3.32 15.22
N PHE A 83 -4.04 4.54 15.69
CA PHE A 83 -3.30 4.74 16.94
C PHE A 83 -4.14 4.40 18.17
N ALA A 84 -5.46 4.55 18.09
CA ALA A 84 -6.36 4.18 19.19
C ALA A 84 -6.59 2.66 19.27
N SER A 85 -6.69 1.98 18.12
CA SER A 85 -7.02 0.55 18.05
C SER A 85 -5.79 -0.38 18.05
N HIS A 86 -4.64 0.12 17.58
CA HIS A 86 -3.39 -0.62 17.44
C HIS A 86 -2.20 0.22 17.94
N PRO A 87 -2.19 0.60 19.23
CA PRO A 87 -1.18 1.49 19.80
C PRO A 87 0.24 0.92 19.74
N GLU A 88 0.39 -0.39 19.58
CA GLU A 88 1.68 -1.07 19.40
C GLU A 88 2.42 -0.59 18.15
N HIS A 89 1.72 -0.16 17.09
CA HIS A 89 2.36 0.29 15.83
C HIS A 89 2.88 1.73 15.87
N ARG A 90 2.62 2.47 16.96
CA ARG A 90 3.08 3.87 17.09
C ARG A 90 4.60 4.00 17.09
N HIS A 91 5.34 2.93 17.45
CA HIS A 91 6.80 2.93 17.43
C HIS A 91 7.41 3.15 16.04
N PHE A 92 6.68 2.88 14.95
CA PHE A 92 7.12 3.20 13.59
C PHE A 92 7.10 4.71 13.29
N TYR A 93 6.41 5.51 14.11
CA TYR A 93 6.19 6.94 13.90
C TYR A 93 7.04 7.76 14.86
N LYS A 94 8.34 7.88 14.54
CA LYS A 94 9.31 8.63 15.36
C LYS A 94 8.80 10.00 15.79
N GLY A 95 8.87 10.32 17.08
CA GLY A 95 8.36 11.54 17.69
C GLY A 95 6.83 11.59 17.89
N ALA A 96 6.11 10.54 17.53
CA ALA A 96 4.67 10.39 17.72
C ALA A 96 4.30 9.07 18.44
N GLU A 97 5.26 8.44 19.13
CA GLU A 97 5.11 7.13 19.76
C GLU A 97 4.03 7.13 20.86
N ASN A 98 3.83 8.29 21.50
CA ASN A 98 2.85 8.48 22.57
C ASN A 98 1.63 9.30 22.15
N TYR A 99 1.47 9.60 20.86
CA TYR A 99 0.33 10.40 20.39
C TYR A 99 -1.00 9.70 20.70
N THR A 100 -1.95 10.51 21.16
CA THR A 100 -3.37 10.17 21.26
C THR A 100 -4.12 10.52 19.97
N GLY A 101 -5.40 10.12 19.87
CA GLY A 101 -6.24 10.52 18.74
C GLY A 101 -6.41 12.03 18.61
N ASP A 102 -6.35 12.78 19.72
CA ASP A 102 -6.45 14.25 19.72
C ASP A 102 -5.14 14.90 19.24
N ASP A 103 -3.99 14.32 19.59
CA ASP A 103 -2.69 14.78 19.09
C ASP A 103 -2.57 14.59 17.58
N VAL A 104 -3.01 13.41 17.09
CA VAL A 104 -3.08 13.14 15.64
C VAL A 104 -4.02 14.13 14.95
N ALA A 105 -5.18 14.42 15.53
CA ALA A 105 -6.18 15.33 14.95
C ALA A 105 -5.69 16.77 14.76
N LYS A 106 -4.66 17.20 15.50
CA LYS A 106 -4.09 18.56 15.44
C LYS A 106 -2.77 18.62 14.69
N SER A 107 -2.33 17.51 14.09
CA SER A 107 -1.00 17.39 13.52
C SER A 107 -1.00 17.47 11.98
N GLU A 108 -0.38 18.52 11.44
CA GLU A 108 -0.17 18.68 10.00
C GLU A 108 0.61 17.50 9.38
N ARG A 109 1.51 16.88 10.16
CA ARG A 109 2.21 15.65 9.74
C ARG A 109 1.22 14.56 9.36
N PHE A 110 0.17 14.38 10.16
CA PHE A 110 -0.83 13.34 9.93
C PHE A 110 -1.91 13.73 8.92
N ASP A 111 -2.06 15.02 8.62
CA ASP A 111 -2.78 15.43 7.40
C ASP A 111 -2.02 14.94 6.15
N LYS A 112 -0.72 15.25 6.04
CA LYS A 112 0.12 14.82 4.89
C LYS A 112 0.23 13.30 4.75
N LEU A 113 0.48 12.61 5.87
CA LEU A 113 0.53 11.14 5.87
C LEU A 113 -0.84 10.53 5.57
N GLY A 114 -1.91 11.17 6.04
CA GLY A 114 -3.29 10.79 5.80
C GLY A 114 -3.65 10.84 4.32
N ASP A 115 -3.36 11.96 3.67
CA ASP A 115 -3.65 12.15 2.25
C ASP A 115 -2.88 11.13 1.40
N ALA A 116 -1.61 10.89 1.74
CA ALA A 116 -0.79 9.91 1.04
C ALA A 116 -1.33 8.48 1.15
N ILE A 117 -1.67 8.02 2.37
CA ILE A 117 -2.17 6.64 2.53
C ILE A 117 -3.53 6.45 1.88
N LEU A 118 -4.42 7.45 2.01
CA LEU A 118 -5.72 7.40 1.37
C LEU A 118 -5.59 7.35 -0.15
N LEU A 119 -4.74 8.20 -0.74
CA LEU A 119 -4.43 8.18 -2.16
C LEU A 119 -3.90 6.81 -2.60
N PHE A 120 -2.94 6.23 -1.87
CA PHE A 120 -2.36 4.93 -2.24
C PHE A 120 -3.40 3.82 -2.27
N VAL A 121 -4.28 3.75 -1.27
CA VAL A 121 -5.34 2.72 -1.24
C VAL A 121 -6.33 2.93 -2.39
N HIS A 122 -6.73 4.18 -2.66
CA HIS A 122 -7.61 4.48 -3.80
C HIS A 122 -6.98 4.14 -5.15
N VAL A 123 -5.69 4.44 -5.35
CA VAL A 123 -4.98 4.09 -6.59
C VAL A 123 -4.90 2.57 -6.73
N LEU A 124 -4.45 1.86 -5.70
CA LEU A 124 -4.35 0.39 -5.72
C LEU A 124 -5.72 -0.26 -6.02
N ALA A 125 -6.80 0.21 -5.39
CA ALA A 125 -8.16 -0.26 -5.64
C ALA A 125 -8.61 -0.02 -7.09
N ASN A 126 -8.26 1.12 -7.67
CA ASN A 126 -8.66 1.45 -9.04
C ASN A 126 -7.84 0.73 -10.13
N VAL A 127 -6.61 0.30 -9.83
CA VAL A 127 -5.72 -0.35 -10.80
C VAL A 127 -5.61 -1.86 -10.63
N CYS A 128 -6.28 -2.47 -9.64
CA CYS A 128 -6.12 -3.90 -9.35
C CYS A 128 -6.58 -4.85 -10.46
N GLU A 129 -7.39 -4.38 -11.42
CA GLU A 129 -7.71 -5.14 -12.63
C GLU A 129 -6.51 -5.25 -13.60
N ASN A 130 -5.60 -4.28 -13.58
CA ASN A 130 -4.37 -4.31 -14.36
C ASN A 130 -3.22 -4.82 -13.48
N GLU A 131 -3.07 -6.13 -13.43
CA GLU A 131 -2.11 -6.81 -12.55
C GLU A 131 -0.68 -6.26 -12.66
N SER A 132 -0.21 -5.97 -13.88
CA SER A 132 1.14 -5.45 -14.09
C SER A 132 1.36 -4.07 -13.45
N VAL A 133 0.39 -3.18 -13.60
CA VAL A 133 0.41 -1.83 -13.01
C VAL A 133 0.22 -1.91 -11.50
N TYR A 134 -0.70 -2.75 -11.03
CA TYR A 134 -0.94 -2.99 -9.61
C TYR A 134 0.33 -3.46 -8.92
N ARG A 135 0.96 -4.54 -9.40
CA ARG A 135 2.19 -5.09 -8.82
C ARG A 135 3.34 -4.08 -8.85
N ALA A 136 3.49 -3.34 -9.95
CA ALA A 136 4.50 -2.28 -10.03
C ALA A 136 4.28 -1.18 -8.98
N PHE A 137 3.02 -0.78 -8.75
CA PHE A 137 2.67 0.21 -7.75
C PHE A 137 2.87 -0.31 -6.31
N VAL A 138 2.53 -1.58 -6.03
CA VAL A 138 2.83 -2.23 -4.75
C VAL A 138 4.33 -2.16 -4.44
N ARG A 139 5.19 -2.54 -5.40
CA ARG A 139 6.64 -2.45 -5.23
C ARG A 139 7.14 -1.03 -5.00
N ARG A 140 6.53 -0.04 -5.66
CA ARG A 140 6.84 1.38 -5.44
C ARG A 140 6.51 1.79 -4.00
N VAL A 141 5.33 1.44 -3.50
CA VAL A 141 4.92 1.70 -2.12
C VAL A 141 5.91 1.06 -1.15
N MET A 142 6.25 -0.22 -1.36
CA MET A 142 7.22 -0.92 -0.50
C MET A 142 8.59 -0.27 -0.47
N TYR A 143 9.09 0.16 -1.63
CA TYR A 143 10.40 0.81 -1.72
C TYR A 143 10.48 2.05 -0.80
N GLU A 144 9.38 2.79 -0.65
CA GLU A 144 9.29 3.96 0.25
C GLU A 144 9.28 3.59 1.75
N HIS A 145 9.17 2.29 2.08
CA HIS A 145 9.12 1.76 3.44
C HIS A 145 10.37 0.95 3.83
N PHE A 146 11.32 0.74 2.93
CA PHE A 146 12.52 -0.07 3.16
C PHE A 146 13.40 0.39 4.31
N ASP A 147 13.45 1.70 4.58
CA ASP A 147 14.27 2.27 5.65
C ASP A 147 13.49 2.43 6.97
N ARG A 148 12.25 1.95 7.03
CA ARG A 148 11.36 2.07 8.19
C ARG A 148 11.32 0.83 9.06
N SER A 149 12.07 -0.21 8.70
CA SER A 149 12.13 -1.49 9.43
C SER A 149 10.75 -2.09 9.72
N ILE A 150 9.84 -1.99 8.75
CA ILE A 150 8.50 -2.59 8.84
C ILE A 150 8.66 -4.11 8.89
N ASP A 151 8.03 -4.73 9.88
CA ASP A 151 7.96 -6.18 9.97
C ASP A 151 7.23 -6.73 8.73
N PRO A 152 7.84 -7.66 7.97
CA PRO A 152 7.24 -8.21 6.76
C PRO A 152 5.88 -8.90 7.01
N GLU A 153 5.56 -9.33 8.22
CA GLU A 153 4.26 -9.92 8.53
C GLU A 153 3.12 -8.90 8.53
N LEU A 154 3.42 -7.60 8.68
CA LEU A 154 2.40 -6.53 8.80
C LEU A 154 1.75 -6.15 7.46
N TRP A 155 2.31 -6.57 6.32
CA TRP A 155 1.76 -6.24 5.00
C TRP A 155 0.36 -6.83 4.77
N LYS A 156 0.05 -7.99 5.37
CA LYS A 156 -1.26 -8.63 5.25
C LYS A 156 -2.29 -8.11 6.28
N PRO A 157 -1.99 -8.04 7.59
CA PRO A 157 -2.91 -7.50 8.61
C PRO A 157 -3.31 -6.05 8.38
N PHE A 158 -2.51 -5.26 7.66
CA PHE A 158 -2.87 -3.89 7.28
C PHE A 158 -4.30 -3.77 6.74
N TRP A 159 -4.74 -4.74 5.94
CA TRP A 159 -6.07 -4.72 5.31
C TRP A 159 -7.21 -4.96 6.30
N ASP A 160 -6.95 -5.64 7.42
CA ASP A 160 -7.92 -5.76 8.51
C ASP A 160 -8.04 -4.43 9.28
N TYR A 161 -6.92 -3.73 9.50
CA TYR A 161 -6.92 -2.39 10.08
C TYR A 161 -7.68 -1.41 9.19
N TRP A 162 -7.48 -1.49 7.87
CA TRP A 162 -8.18 -0.68 6.89
C TRP A 162 -9.69 -0.94 6.90
N MET A 163 -10.13 -2.20 6.86
CA MET A 163 -11.55 -2.53 6.97
C MET A 163 -12.16 -2.06 8.30
N GLY A 164 -11.41 -2.12 9.40
CA GLY A 164 -11.82 -1.57 10.69
C GLY A 164 -12.01 -0.05 10.64
N PHE A 165 -11.08 0.67 10.00
CA PHE A 165 -11.21 2.10 9.75
C PHE A 165 -12.47 2.44 8.93
N LEU A 166 -12.72 1.73 7.81
CA LEU A 166 -13.91 1.96 7.00
C LEU A 166 -15.19 1.81 7.82
N LYS A 167 -15.27 0.80 8.70
CA LYS A 167 -16.40 0.62 9.63
C LYS A 167 -16.51 1.79 10.61
N SER A 168 -15.40 2.30 11.14
CA SER A 168 -15.40 3.47 12.03
C SER A 168 -15.90 4.75 11.35
N LYS A 169 -15.80 4.82 10.01
CA LYS A 169 -16.38 5.89 9.18
C LYS A 169 -17.86 5.67 8.83
N GLY A 170 -18.47 4.60 9.33
CA GLY A 170 -19.88 4.27 9.11
C GLY A 170 -20.14 3.29 7.97
N ALA A 171 -19.12 2.67 7.37
CA ALA A 171 -19.34 1.66 6.36
C ALA A 171 -19.95 0.38 6.95
N VAL A 172 -21.07 -0.06 6.39
CA VAL A 172 -21.62 -1.40 6.60
C VAL A 172 -21.06 -2.32 5.50
N LEU A 173 -19.89 -2.91 5.75
CA LEU A 173 -19.24 -3.78 4.76
C LEU A 173 -20.02 -5.08 4.54
N THR A 174 -20.45 -5.34 3.30
CA THR A 174 -21.11 -6.59 2.90
C THR A 174 -20.14 -7.79 2.97
N ALA A 175 -20.67 -9.01 2.83
CA ALA A 175 -19.84 -10.21 2.78
C ALA A 175 -18.87 -10.16 1.58
N GLU A 176 -19.35 -9.72 0.42
CA GLU A 176 -18.58 -9.57 -0.80
C GLU A 176 -17.52 -8.47 -0.68
N GLN A 177 -17.82 -7.35 -0.02
CA GLN A 177 -16.82 -6.29 0.22
C GLN A 177 -15.70 -6.76 1.15
N LYS A 178 -16.04 -7.51 2.21
CA LYS A 178 -15.03 -8.11 3.10
C LYS A 178 -14.18 -9.13 2.34
N GLN A 179 -14.81 -9.96 1.51
CA GLN A 179 -14.10 -10.94 0.71
C GLN A 179 -13.17 -10.27 -0.31
N ALA A 180 -13.63 -9.21 -0.96
CA ALA A 180 -12.84 -8.42 -1.90
C ALA A 180 -11.59 -7.83 -1.22
N TRP A 181 -11.72 -7.23 -0.03
CA TRP A 181 -10.57 -6.71 0.72
C TRP A 181 -9.60 -7.81 1.18
N LYS A 182 -10.10 -8.99 1.58
CA LYS A 182 -9.25 -10.13 1.94
C LYS A 182 -8.44 -10.65 0.76
N GLU A 183 -9.08 -10.75 -0.40
CA GLU A 183 -8.42 -11.18 -1.63
C GLU A 183 -7.40 -10.13 -2.09
N PHE A 184 -7.80 -8.85 -2.07
CA PHE A 184 -6.92 -7.73 -2.33
C PHE A 184 -5.67 -7.77 -1.45
N GLY A 185 -5.84 -7.96 -0.14
CA GLY A 185 -4.73 -8.03 0.80
C GLY A 185 -3.86 -9.27 0.62
N THR A 186 -4.43 -10.37 0.16
CA THR A 186 -3.68 -11.59 -0.17
C THR A 186 -2.77 -11.37 -1.38
N VAL A 187 -3.30 -10.79 -2.46
CA VAL A 187 -2.51 -10.47 -3.67
C VAL A 187 -1.46 -9.41 -3.37
N PHE A 188 -1.82 -8.37 -2.61
CA PHE A 188 -0.89 -7.35 -2.12
C PHE A 188 0.28 -7.98 -1.37
N ASN A 189 -0.01 -8.79 -0.35
CA ASN A 189 1.03 -9.43 0.45
C ASN A 189 1.90 -10.38 -0.37
N ALA A 190 1.32 -11.16 -1.28
CA ALA A 190 2.09 -12.06 -2.14
C ALA A 190 3.12 -11.29 -2.99
N GLU A 191 2.73 -10.15 -3.57
CA GLU A 191 3.69 -9.27 -4.27
C GLU A 191 4.72 -8.68 -3.30
N CYS A 192 4.31 -8.33 -2.07
CA CYS A 192 5.23 -7.78 -1.09
C CYS A 192 6.34 -8.76 -0.72
N GLN A 193 5.98 -10.00 -0.37
CA GLN A 193 6.93 -11.03 -0.01
C GLN A 193 7.85 -11.37 -1.18
N ALA A 194 7.29 -11.54 -2.39
CA ALA A 194 8.09 -11.77 -3.59
C ALA A 194 9.11 -10.64 -3.85
N TYR A 195 8.72 -9.38 -3.61
CA TYR A 195 9.63 -8.26 -3.79
C TYR A 195 10.71 -8.19 -2.71
N LEU A 196 10.37 -8.49 -1.45
CA LEU A 196 11.36 -8.57 -0.35
C LEU A 196 12.39 -9.67 -0.62
N THR A 197 11.96 -10.85 -1.04
CA THR A 197 12.86 -11.95 -1.45
C THR A 197 13.79 -11.50 -2.56
N ARG A 198 13.27 -10.85 -3.61
CA ARG A 198 14.10 -10.38 -4.74
C ARG A 198 15.12 -9.30 -4.35
N MET A 199 14.80 -8.51 -3.34
CA MET A 199 15.67 -7.45 -2.83
C MET A 199 16.58 -7.92 -1.68
N GLU A 200 16.60 -9.22 -1.39
CA GLU A 200 17.41 -9.83 -0.32
C GLU A 200 17.11 -9.22 1.06
N ARG A 201 15.82 -8.96 1.33
CA ARG A 201 15.32 -8.40 2.58
C ARG A 201 14.54 -9.42 3.42
N PRO A 202 14.37 -9.19 4.73
CA PRO A 202 13.50 -10.02 5.56
C PRO A 202 12.10 -10.16 4.94
N HIS A 203 11.60 -11.39 4.88
CA HIS A 203 10.31 -11.78 4.30
C HIS A 203 9.69 -12.89 5.16
N ALA A 204 8.37 -13.08 5.03
CA ALA A 204 7.56 -14.04 5.77
C ALA A 204 6.77 -14.97 4.85
#